data_AF-A0A965ZZI5-F1
#
_entry.id   AF-A0A965ZZI5-F1
#
_cell.length_a   1.000
_cell.length_b   1.000
_cell.length_c   1.000
_cell.angle_alpha   90.00
_cell.angle_beta   90.00
_cell.angle_gamma   90.00
#
_symmetry.space_group_name_H-M   'P 1'
#
loop_
_entity.id
_entity.type
_entity.pdbx_description
1 polymer ?
#
loop_
_entity_poly.entity_id
_entity_poly.type
_entity_poly.pdbx_seq_one_letter_code
_entity_poly.pdbx_strand_id
1 'polypeptide(L)'
;MRFLPSLALMLLLPVLTVAQTTTSSSDEDVAGMALLMAAEAGRADLVAFALNNGAHIESRDRSPQRNTPLLLAVEGGHYSAVRLLLAEGADANAVTAGGYTPLMVAADARDDPLMGVELIGAGAEVNAAAANGRTALMAAAARGHENFVSLLILNKAATNALDEKGRDALLLAAEDGSLESVDALLQAGANPHRRASNGETSLGRAVIGAHAGIAARLLATGIDVNAPGANGQTPLIVAVRTGNTNIVGVLLGAGADVNRVELGNGNTALMYAANSGFADLVEILLESGADVGATARDGWTALRAAEMVGETAIVERLRAAARGG
;
A
#
# COMPACT_ATOMS: atom_id res chain seq x y z
N MET A 1 22.14 41.92 -81.09
CA MET A 1 21.53 43.26 -80.97
C MET A 1 20.23 43.06 -80.19
N ARG A 2 19.96 43.61 -79.00
CA ARG A 2 20.42 44.82 -78.33
C ARG A 2 20.03 44.72 -76.83
N PHE A 3 20.91 45.23 -75.95
CA PHE A 3 20.69 45.91 -74.66
C PHE A 3 19.82 45.30 -73.54
N LEU A 4 20.48 45.01 -72.41
CA LEU A 4 20.01 45.40 -71.06
C LEU A 4 20.31 46.91 -70.87
N PRO A 5 19.55 47.69 -70.06
CA PRO A 5 19.83 47.74 -68.61
C PRO A 5 18.69 48.17 -67.63
N SER A 6 18.93 47.86 -66.33
CA SER A 6 18.71 48.69 -65.12
C SER A 6 17.34 48.88 -64.43
N LEU A 7 17.32 48.42 -63.16
CA LEU A 7 16.76 48.94 -61.89
C LEU A 7 15.28 49.36 -61.70
N ALA A 8 14.74 48.78 -60.61
CA ALA A 8 13.93 49.35 -59.53
C ALA A 8 12.41 49.54 -59.72
N LEU A 9 11.63 48.85 -58.88
CA LEU A 9 10.62 49.34 -57.91
C LEU A 9 9.59 48.20 -57.63
N MET A 10 9.84 47.31 -56.67
CA MET A 10 9.26 47.34 -55.32
C MET A 10 7.73 47.53 -55.31
N LEU A 11 6.94 46.46 -55.08
CA LEU A 11 5.61 46.49 -54.44
C LEU A 11 5.14 45.05 -54.05
N LEU A 12 5.31 44.74 -52.76
CA LEU A 12 4.43 44.01 -51.84
C LEU A 12 3.86 42.63 -52.24
N LEU A 13 4.57 41.56 -51.85
CA LEU A 13 3.95 40.31 -51.38
C LEU A 13 3.82 40.39 -49.85
N PRO A 14 2.67 40.07 -49.23
CA PRO A 14 2.62 39.92 -47.78
C PRO A 14 3.37 38.65 -47.40
N VAL A 15 4.58 38.83 -46.88
CA VAL A 15 5.25 37.82 -46.06
C VAL A 15 4.34 37.61 -44.85
N LEU A 16 3.73 36.41 -44.76
CA LEU A 16 3.20 35.92 -43.49
C LEU A 16 4.39 35.77 -42.54
N THR A 17 4.71 36.85 -41.85
CA THR A 17 5.56 36.78 -40.67
C THR A 17 4.69 36.20 -39.57
N VAL A 18 4.72 34.87 -39.42
CA VAL A 18 4.42 34.29 -38.12
C VAL A 18 5.47 34.87 -37.20
N ALA A 19 5.07 35.86 -36.41
CA ALA A 19 5.86 36.33 -35.29
C ALA A 19 6.01 35.14 -34.35
N GLN A 20 7.15 34.44 -34.44
CA GLN A 20 7.67 33.73 -33.30
C GLN A 20 8.04 34.82 -32.30
N THR A 21 7.07 35.21 -31.48
CA THR A 21 7.34 35.94 -30.25
C THR A 21 8.20 35.02 -29.42
N THR A 22 9.49 35.33 -29.33
CA THR A 22 10.40 34.72 -28.37
C THR A 22 9.88 35.08 -26.98
N THR A 23 9.06 34.21 -26.41
CA THR A 23 8.63 34.29 -25.01
C THR A 23 9.86 34.34 -24.13
N SER A 24 9.92 35.30 -23.21
CA SER A 24 11.04 35.38 -22.28
C SER A 24 11.00 34.19 -21.33
N SER A 25 12.14 33.76 -20.76
CA SER A 25 12.17 32.65 -19.81
C SER A 25 11.25 32.87 -18.60
N SER A 26 10.97 34.13 -18.25
CA SER A 26 10.00 34.48 -17.21
C SER A 26 8.55 34.26 -17.62
N ASP A 27 8.20 34.41 -18.90
CA ASP A 27 6.83 34.21 -19.39
C ASP A 27 6.49 32.72 -19.50
N GLU A 28 7.45 31.88 -19.91
CA GLU A 28 7.32 30.42 -19.92
C GLU A 28 7.12 29.86 -18.50
N ASP A 29 7.86 30.41 -17.53
CA ASP A 29 7.72 30.05 -16.11
C ASP A 29 6.34 30.43 -15.54
N VAL A 30 5.77 31.57 -15.95
CA VAL A 30 4.43 32.01 -15.53
C VAL A 30 3.33 31.17 -16.18
N ALA A 31 3.45 30.89 -17.48
CA ALA A 31 2.49 30.04 -18.20
C ALA A 31 2.46 28.60 -17.64
N GLY A 32 3.64 28.04 -17.34
CA GLY A 32 3.76 26.74 -16.68
C GLY A 32 3.11 26.71 -15.30
N MET A 33 3.31 27.76 -14.49
CA MET A 33 2.66 27.88 -13.18
C MET A 33 1.13 27.99 -13.32
N ALA A 34 0.63 28.74 -14.31
CA ALA A 34 -0.81 28.85 -14.56
C ALA A 34 -1.43 27.50 -14.93
N LEU A 35 -0.74 26.70 -15.74
CA LEU A 35 -1.18 25.34 -16.10
C LEU A 35 -1.24 24.42 -14.86
N LEU A 36 -0.21 24.46 -14.01
CA LEU A 36 -0.15 23.67 -12.78
C LEU A 36 -1.32 24.00 -11.84
N MET A 37 -1.58 25.29 -11.58
CA MET A 37 -2.71 25.73 -10.75
C MET A 37 -4.06 25.37 -11.37
N ALA A 38 -4.19 25.47 -12.70
CA ALA A 38 -5.44 25.09 -13.39
C ALA A 38 -5.72 23.59 -13.27
N ALA A 39 -4.70 22.76 -13.40
CA ALA A 39 -4.79 21.31 -13.26
C ALA A 39 -5.10 20.89 -11.81
N GLU A 40 -4.42 21.49 -10.83
CA GLU A 40 -4.67 21.29 -9.39
C GLU A 40 -6.10 21.71 -9.00
N ALA A 41 -6.63 22.79 -9.59
CA ALA A 41 -8.01 23.23 -9.37
C ALA A 41 -9.06 22.45 -10.19
N GLY A 42 -8.62 21.53 -11.06
CA GLY A 42 -9.50 20.75 -11.94
C GLY A 42 -10.23 21.56 -13.01
N ARG A 43 -9.74 22.76 -13.33
CA ARG A 43 -10.36 23.71 -14.26
C ARG A 43 -9.89 23.45 -15.68
N ALA A 44 -10.53 22.50 -16.37
CA ALA A 44 -10.17 22.10 -17.73
C ALA A 44 -10.20 23.27 -18.75
N ASP A 45 -11.08 24.25 -18.54
CA ASP A 45 -11.12 25.48 -19.32
C ASP A 45 -9.84 26.32 -19.17
N LEU A 46 -9.33 26.42 -17.94
CA LEU A 46 -8.08 27.12 -17.65
C LEU A 46 -6.85 26.31 -18.07
N VAL A 47 -6.91 24.98 -18.03
CA VAL A 47 -5.89 24.10 -18.58
C VAL A 47 -5.75 24.35 -20.09
N ALA A 48 -6.87 24.31 -20.83
CA ALA A 48 -6.87 24.60 -22.27
C ALA A 48 -6.36 26.02 -22.56
N PHE A 49 -6.79 27.00 -21.76
CA PHE A 49 -6.31 28.38 -21.91
C PHE A 49 -4.80 28.48 -21.69
N ALA A 50 -4.25 27.86 -20.65
CA ALA A 50 -2.82 27.90 -20.36
C ALA A 50 -1.99 27.24 -21.46
N LEU A 51 -2.40 26.06 -21.94
CA LEU A 51 -1.72 25.37 -23.06
C LEU A 51 -1.73 26.21 -24.34
N ASN A 52 -2.89 26.81 -24.69
CA ASN A 52 -3.01 27.71 -25.84
C ASN A 52 -2.15 28.98 -25.74
N ASN A 53 -1.74 29.36 -24.52
CA ASN A 53 -0.85 30.49 -24.26
C ASN A 53 0.61 30.06 -24.03
N GLY A 54 1.00 28.87 -24.49
CA GLY A 54 2.39 28.43 -24.52
C GLY A 54 2.90 27.79 -23.22
N ALA A 55 2.01 27.42 -22.29
CA ALA A 55 2.42 26.61 -21.15
C ALA A 55 2.95 25.25 -21.62
N HIS A 56 4.12 24.85 -21.11
CA HIS A 56 4.68 23.54 -21.43
C HIS A 56 3.88 22.44 -20.72
N ILE A 57 3.38 21.44 -21.45
CA ILE A 57 2.49 20.40 -20.90
C ILE A 57 3.12 19.60 -19.74
N GLU A 58 4.45 19.42 -19.79
CA GLU A 58 5.26 18.79 -18.73
C GLU A 58 5.94 19.78 -17.76
N SER A 59 5.39 20.99 -17.61
CA SER A 59 5.83 21.91 -16.56
C SER A 59 5.83 21.22 -15.20
N ARG A 60 6.74 21.64 -14.30
CA ARG A 60 6.85 21.02 -12.97
C ARG A 60 6.64 22.04 -11.88
N ASP A 61 5.86 21.67 -10.88
CA ASP A 61 5.71 22.48 -9.69
C ASP A 61 7.04 22.63 -8.93
N ARG A 62 7.04 23.54 -7.97
CA ARG A 62 8.20 23.78 -7.10
C ARG A 62 8.15 22.95 -5.82
N SER A 63 7.23 21.99 -5.73
CA SER A 63 7.18 21.09 -4.59
C SER A 63 8.38 20.14 -4.62
N PRO A 64 8.74 19.52 -3.48
CA PRO A 64 9.77 18.48 -3.47
C PRO A 64 9.47 17.32 -4.44
N GLN A 65 8.20 17.08 -4.76
CA GLN A 65 7.78 16.00 -5.65
C GLN A 65 7.88 16.36 -7.13
N ARG A 66 8.02 17.63 -7.49
CA ARG A 66 8.15 18.10 -8.89
C ARG A 66 7.04 17.54 -9.78
N ASN A 67 5.80 17.71 -9.34
CA ASN A 67 4.61 17.18 -9.99
C ASN A 67 4.36 17.86 -11.34
N THR A 68 3.88 17.08 -12.32
CA THR A 68 3.36 17.61 -13.60
C THR A 68 1.88 17.98 -13.46
N PRO A 69 1.29 18.75 -14.39
CA PRO A 69 -0.13 19.05 -14.39
C PRO A 69 -0.99 17.78 -14.37
N LEU A 70 -0.58 16.73 -15.09
CA LEU A 70 -1.30 15.45 -15.10
C LEU A 70 -1.30 14.80 -13.71
N LEU A 71 -0.16 14.78 -13.01
CA LEU A 71 -0.06 14.24 -11.65
C LEU A 71 -0.99 14.98 -10.68
N LEU A 72 -1.01 16.32 -10.74
CA LEU A 72 -1.89 17.16 -9.90
C LEU A 72 -3.37 16.92 -10.21
N ALA A 73 -3.75 16.85 -11.49
CA ALA A 73 -5.12 16.59 -11.89
C ALA A 73 -5.59 15.18 -11.49
N VAL A 74 -4.70 14.18 -11.55
CA VAL A 74 -4.98 12.80 -11.11
C VAL A 74 -5.16 12.74 -9.59
N GLU A 75 -4.24 13.34 -8.83
CA GLU A 75 -4.35 13.43 -7.36
C GLU A 75 -5.65 14.12 -6.94
N GLY A 76 -6.03 15.20 -7.64
CA GLY A 76 -7.29 15.91 -7.45
C GLY A 76 -8.54 15.15 -7.90
N GLY A 77 -8.42 14.10 -8.71
CA GLY A 77 -9.54 13.33 -9.25
C GLY A 77 -10.30 14.07 -10.37
N HIS A 78 -9.60 14.95 -11.09
CA HIS A 78 -10.19 15.89 -12.02
C HIS A 78 -10.25 15.34 -13.45
N TYR A 79 -11.19 14.44 -13.70
CA TYR A 79 -11.39 13.75 -14.98
C TYR A 79 -11.31 14.64 -16.22
N SER A 80 -12.01 15.78 -16.21
CA SER A 80 -12.01 16.69 -17.37
C SER A 80 -10.63 17.26 -17.66
N ALA A 81 -9.86 17.60 -16.62
CA ALA A 81 -8.49 18.07 -16.77
C ALA A 81 -7.55 16.93 -17.19
N VAL A 82 -7.68 15.74 -16.59
CA VAL A 82 -6.91 14.54 -16.96
C VAL A 82 -7.10 14.18 -18.42
N ARG A 83 -8.35 14.05 -18.88
CA ARG A 83 -8.67 13.71 -20.27
C ARG A 83 -8.13 14.75 -21.26
N LEU A 84 -8.26 16.03 -20.92
CA LEU A 84 -7.72 17.11 -21.74
C LEU A 84 -6.20 17.02 -21.83
N LEU A 85 -5.49 16.89 -20.70
CA LEU A 85 -4.04 16.79 -20.66
C LEU A 85 -3.54 15.58 -21.47
N LEU A 86 -4.16 14.41 -21.30
CA LEU A 86 -3.81 13.22 -22.07
C LEU A 86 -4.07 13.40 -23.58
N ALA A 87 -5.18 14.05 -23.95
CA ALA A 87 -5.51 14.33 -25.36
C ALA A 87 -4.51 15.32 -26.00
N GLU A 88 -3.97 16.25 -25.22
CA GLU A 88 -2.92 17.20 -25.63
C GLU A 88 -1.50 16.60 -25.57
N GLY A 89 -1.39 15.30 -25.24
CA GLY A 89 -0.12 14.56 -25.29
C GLY A 89 0.70 14.59 -24.01
N ALA A 90 0.08 14.83 -22.85
CA ALA A 90 0.76 14.67 -21.56
C ALA A 90 1.26 13.23 -21.39
N ASP A 91 2.47 13.07 -20.88
CA ASP A 91 3.07 11.76 -20.66
C ASP A 91 2.36 11.02 -19.51
N ALA A 92 1.61 9.97 -19.86
CA ALA A 92 0.91 9.11 -18.91
C ALA A 92 1.86 8.36 -17.95
N ASN A 93 3.17 8.38 -18.21
CA ASN A 93 4.22 7.77 -17.39
C ASN A 93 5.15 8.80 -16.74
N ALA A 94 4.82 10.09 -16.78
CA ALA A 94 5.61 11.13 -16.12
C ALA A 94 5.76 10.86 -14.62
N VAL A 95 7.00 10.89 -14.11
CA VAL A 95 7.27 10.54 -12.71
C VAL A 95 7.48 11.76 -11.80
N THR A 96 7.05 11.66 -10.54
CA THR A 96 7.51 12.58 -9.49
C THR A 96 9.01 12.43 -9.22
N ALA A 97 9.59 13.30 -8.41
CA ALA A 97 10.96 13.16 -7.92
C ALA A 97 11.21 11.82 -7.21
N GLY A 98 10.18 11.25 -6.57
CA GLY A 98 10.23 9.91 -5.96
C GLY A 98 9.98 8.75 -6.92
N GLY A 99 9.77 9.01 -8.22
CA GLY A 99 9.50 7.98 -9.22
C GLY A 99 8.03 7.56 -9.35
N TYR A 100 7.09 8.27 -8.72
CA TYR A 100 5.67 7.89 -8.77
C TYR A 100 5.04 8.31 -10.09
N THR A 101 4.41 7.37 -10.80
CA THR A 101 3.65 7.63 -12.04
C THR A 101 2.22 8.10 -11.73
N PRO A 102 1.48 8.67 -12.69
CA PRO A 102 0.08 9.04 -12.51
C PRO A 102 -0.78 7.85 -12.07
N LEU A 103 -0.53 6.64 -12.59
CA LEU A 103 -1.27 5.45 -12.18
C LEU A 103 -1.02 5.07 -10.71
N MET A 104 0.20 5.26 -10.19
CA MET A 104 0.49 5.05 -8.77
C MET A 104 -0.18 6.11 -7.89
N VAL A 105 -0.20 7.38 -8.34
CA VAL A 105 -0.88 8.46 -7.62
C VAL A 105 -2.39 8.20 -7.59
N ALA A 106 -3.00 7.79 -8.70
CA ALA A 106 -4.41 7.40 -8.75
C ALA A 106 -4.71 6.27 -7.76
N ALA A 107 -3.85 5.24 -7.74
CA ALA A 107 -4.00 4.08 -6.86
C ALA A 107 -3.83 4.40 -5.36
N ASP A 108 -3.07 5.43 -4.99
CA ASP A 108 -2.91 5.85 -3.59
C ASP A 108 -3.99 6.83 -3.12
N ALA A 109 -4.53 7.65 -4.03
CA ALA A 109 -5.38 8.78 -3.67
C ALA A 109 -6.83 8.38 -3.35
N ARG A 110 -7.45 7.54 -4.19
CA ARG A 110 -8.87 7.16 -4.09
C ARG A 110 -9.09 5.76 -4.68
N ASP A 111 -10.08 5.04 -4.16
CA ASP A 111 -10.57 3.81 -4.80
C ASP A 111 -11.44 4.14 -6.03
N ASP A 112 -10.81 4.70 -7.05
CA ASP A 112 -11.46 5.15 -8.27
C ASP A 112 -10.88 4.41 -9.50
N PRO A 113 -11.40 3.22 -9.82
CA PRO A 113 -10.88 2.42 -10.92
C PRO A 113 -11.09 3.08 -12.29
N LEU A 114 -12.06 4.01 -12.43
CA LEU A 114 -12.28 4.66 -13.72
C LEU A 114 -11.11 5.57 -14.09
N MET A 115 -10.48 6.24 -13.11
CA MET A 115 -9.26 7.02 -13.34
C MET A 115 -8.12 6.11 -13.80
N GLY A 116 -7.99 4.93 -13.19
CA GLY A 116 -7.04 3.92 -13.62
C GLY A 116 -7.29 3.44 -15.06
N VAL A 117 -8.56 3.21 -15.45
CA VAL A 117 -8.93 2.84 -16.83
C VAL A 117 -8.52 3.92 -17.83
N GLU A 118 -8.78 5.19 -17.53
CA GLU A 118 -8.40 6.30 -18.40
C GLU A 118 -6.87 6.36 -18.60
N LEU A 119 -6.11 6.24 -17.51
CA LEU A 119 -4.64 6.26 -17.55
C LEU A 119 -4.06 5.06 -18.30
N ILE A 120 -4.56 3.84 -18.03
CA ILE A 120 -4.13 2.62 -18.72
C ILE A 120 -4.47 2.70 -20.21
N GLY A 121 -5.66 3.22 -20.55
CA GLY A 121 -6.09 3.46 -21.94
C GLY A 121 -5.20 4.46 -22.67
N ALA A 122 -4.61 5.41 -21.96
CA ALA A 122 -3.63 6.37 -22.47
C ALA A 122 -2.18 5.85 -22.46
N GLY A 123 -1.94 4.58 -22.11
CA GLY A 123 -0.62 3.95 -22.16
C GLY A 123 0.18 3.99 -20.87
N ALA A 124 -0.46 4.20 -19.71
CA ALA A 124 0.21 4.09 -18.42
C ALA A 124 0.75 2.67 -18.19
N GLU A 125 2.01 2.57 -17.75
CA GLU A 125 2.68 1.33 -17.44
C GLU A 125 2.20 0.75 -16.10
N VAL A 126 1.37 -0.30 -16.17
CA VAL A 126 0.78 -0.98 -14.99
C VAL A 126 1.84 -1.47 -14.00
N ASN A 127 3.00 -1.89 -14.51
CA ASN A 127 4.08 -2.50 -13.74
C ASN A 127 5.28 -1.57 -13.50
N ALA A 128 5.13 -0.26 -13.77
CA ALA A 128 6.14 0.70 -13.36
C ALA A 128 6.37 0.61 -11.84
N ALA A 129 7.59 0.95 -11.41
CA ALA A 129 7.98 0.97 -10.02
C ALA A 129 8.63 2.32 -9.69
N ALA A 130 8.23 2.91 -8.56
CA ALA A 130 8.84 4.11 -8.01
C ALA A 130 10.27 3.83 -7.53
N ALA A 131 10.99 4.87 -7.10
CA ALA A 131 12.39 4.73 -6.66
C ALA A 131 12.56 3.77 -5.47
N ASN A 132 11.53 3.64 -4.63
CA ASN A 132 11.47 2.71 -3.50
C ASN A 132 10.86 1.35 -3.87
N GLY A 133 10.68 1.06 -5.16
CA GLY A 133 10.08 -0.19 -5.66
C GLY A 133 8.55 -0.26 -5.54
N ARG A 134 7.85 0.76 -5.03
CA ARG A 134 6.38 0.74 -4.96
C ARG A 134 5.76 0.74 -6.35
N THR A 135 4.83 -0.17 -6.58
CA THR A 135 3.97 -0.24 -7.78
C THR A 135 2.58 0.33 -7.49
N ALA A 136 1.78 0.55 -8.54
CA ALA A 136 0.38 0.96 -8.36
C ALA A 136 -0.42 -0.09 -7.57
N LEU A 137 -0.12 -1.39 -7.77
CA LEU A 137 -0.80 -2.47 -7.04
C LEU A 137 -0.50 -2.43 -5.54
N MET A 138 0.74 -2.13 -5.17
CA MET A 138 1.12 -1.94 -3.77
C MET A 138 0.50 -0.69 -3.15
N ALA A 139 0.37 0.39 -3.91
CA ALA A 139 -0.29 1.61 -3.44
C ALA A 139 -1.77 1.34 -3.13
N ALA A 140 -2.51 0.75 -4.07
CA ALA A 140 -3.91 0.39 -3.89
C ALA A 140 -4.11 -0.59 -2.71
N ALA A 141 -3.28 -1.65 -2.64
CA ALA A 141 -3.37 -2.64 -1.58
C ALA A 141 -3.11 -2.05 -0.18
N ALA A 142 -2.19 -1.10 -0.05
CA ALA A 142 -1.88 -0.44 1.21
C ALA A 142 -2.97 0.55 1.69
N ARG A 143 -3.98 0.82 0.86
CA ARG A 143 -5.12 1.70 1.17
C ARG A 143 -6.45 0.95 1.19
N GLY A 144 -6.43 -0.36 1.00
CA GLY A 144 -7.64 -1.18 0.86
C GLY A 144 -8.51 -0.82 -0.34
N HIS A 145 -7.93 -0.24 -1.40
CA HIS A 145 -8.65 0.18 -2.60
C HIS A 145 -8.94 -1.03 -3.49
N GLU A 146 -9.89 -1.87 -3.06
CA GLU A 146 -10.20 -3.18 -3.62
C GLU A 146 -10.61 -3.14 -5.10
N ASN A 147 -11.33 -2.10 -5.53
CA ASN A 147 -11.75 -1.96 -6.92
C ASN A 147 -10.55 -1.60 -7.80
N PHE A 148 -9.66 -0.75 -7.30
CA PHE A 148 -8.40 -0.43 -7.97
C PHE A 148 -7.44 -1.63 -8.02
N VAL A 149 -7.34 -2.42 -6.94
CA VAL A 149 -6.59 -3.69 -6.90
C VAL A 149 -7.11 -4.63 -7.99
N SER A 150 -8.43 -4.80 -8.08
CA SER A 150 -9.07 -5.66 -9.08
C SER A 150 -8.77 -5.19 -10.52
N LEU A 151 -8.85 -3.88 -10.77
CA LEU A 151 -8.48 -3.29 -12.06
C LEU A 151 -7.03 -3.61 -12.45
N LEU A 152 -6.09 -3.43 -11.52
CA LEU A 152 -4.67 -3.65 -11.79
C LEU A 152 -4.37 -5.12 -12.05
N ILE A 153 -4.97 -6.03 -11.27
CA ILE A 153 -4.86 -7.48 -11.49
C ILE A 153 -5.40 -7.86 -12.88
N LEU A 154 -6.58 -7.33 -13.27
CA LEU A 154 -7.17 -7.57 -14.59
C LEU A 154 -6.24 -7.10 -15.72
N ASN A 155 -5.47 -6.04 -15.48
CA ASN A 155 -4.47 -5.50 -16.40
C ASN A 155 -3.05 -6.08 -16.18
N LYS A 156 -2.95 -7.30 -15.62
CA LYS A 156 -1.70 -8.07 -15.48
C LYS A 156 -0.63 -7.38 -14.62
N ALA A 157 -1.05 -6.74 -13.54
CA ALA A 157 -0.13 -6.25 -12.53
C ALA A 157 0.73 -7.39 -11.93
N ALA A 158 1.99 -7.12 -11.68
CA ALA A 158 2.95 -8.06 -11.10
C ALA A 158 2.65 -8.27 -9.60
N THR A 159 1.81 -9.26 -9.31
CA THR A 159 1.31 -9.57 -7.95
C THR A 159 2.38 -9.86 -6.91
N ASN A 160 3.56 -10.31 -7.35
CA ASN A 160 4.68 -10.68 -6.50
C ASN A 160 5.87 -9.71 -6.58
N ALA A 161 5.67 -8.51 -7.13
CA ALA A 161 6.67 -7.44 -7.06
C ALA A 161 6.98 -7.08 -5.60
N LEU A 162 8.18 -6.56 -5.34
CA LEU A 162 8.64 -6.20 -4.00
C LEU A 162 9.08 -4.74 -3.96
N ASP A 163 8.72 -4.03 -2.89
CA ASP A 163 9.29 -2.73 -2.56
C ASP A 163 10.70 -2.87 -1.96
N GLU A 164 11.38 -1.74 -1.68
CA GLU A 164 12.73 -1.70 -1.09
C GLU A 164 12.82 -2.40 0.28
N LYS A 165 11.68 -2.55 0.98
CA LYS A 165 11.59 -3.24 2.28
C LYS A 165 11.25 -4.72 2.10
N GLY A 166 11.18 -5.21 0.86
CA GLY A 166 10.81 -6.57 0.53
C GLY A 166 9.31 -6.86 0.71
N ARG A 167 8.45 -5.85 0.76
CA ARG A 167 7.00 -6.03 0.92
C ARG A 167 6.34 -6.16 -0.44
N ASP A 168 5.41 -7.10 -0.56
CA ASP A 168 4.52 -7.24 -1.71
C ASP A 168 3.13 -6.66 -1.42
N ALA A 169 2.26 -6.66 -2.43
CA ALA A 169 0.88 -6.18 -2.29
C ALA A 169 0.06 -7.01 -1.28
N LEU A 170 0.32 -8.33 -1.16
CA LEU A 170 -0.42 -9.21 -0.25
C LEU A 170 -0.12 -8.87 1.22
N LEU A 171 1.13 -8.59 1.55
CA LEU A 171 1.51 -8.13 2.88
C LEU A 171 0.86 -6.79 3.20
N LEU A 172 0.87 -5.85 2.26
CA LEU A 172 0.28 -4.52 2.44
C LEU A 172 -1.26 -4.59 2.63
N ALA A 173 -1.96 -5.42 1.85
CA ALA A 173 -3.41 -5.64 2.02
C ALA A 173 -3.74 -6.30 3.37
N ALA A 174 -2.88 -7.22 3.83
CA ALA A 174 -3.05 -7.85 5.14
C ALA A 174 -2.74 -6.91 6.32
N GLU A 175 -1.89 -5.89 6.10
CA GLU A 175 -1.61 -4.82 7.08
C GLU A 175 -2.75 -3.80 7.16
N ASP A 176 -3.37 -3.47 6.02
CA ASP A 176 -4.52 -2.57 5.95
C ASP A 176 -5.81 -3.19 6.51
N GLY A 177 -6.04 -4.48 6.23
CA GLY A 177 -7.24 -5.19 6.68
C GLY A 177 -8.29 -5.44 5.60
N SER A 178 -7.99 -5.16 4.33
CA SER A 178 -8.88 -5.46 3.19
C SER A 178 -8.86 -6.95 2.82
N LEU A 179 -9.92 -7.67 3.22
CA LEU A 179 -10.09 -9.10 2.94
C LEU A 179 -10.27 -9.36 1.44
N GLU A 180 -11.00 -8.48 0.78
CA GLU A 180 -11.30 -8.50 -0.64
C GLU A 180 -10.02 -8.37 -1.48
N SER A 181 -9.13 -7.44 -1.10
CA SER A 181 -7.81 -7.30 -1.74
C SER A 181 -6.94 -8.54 -1.52
N VAL A 182 -6.94 -9.11 -0.30
CA VAL A 182 -6.21 -10.36 0.00
C VAL A 182 -6.72 -11.50 -0.88
N ASP A 183 -8.03 -11.66 -1.00
CA ASP A 183 -8.64 -12.71 -1.81
C ASP A 183 -8.30 -12.55 -3.30
N ALA A 184 -8.42 -11.33 -3.83
CA ALA A 184 -8.08 -11.04 -5.22
C ALA A 184 -6.60 -11.32 -5.52
N LEU A 185 -5.69 -10.90 -4.62
CA LEU A 185 -4.26 -11.12 -4.76
C LEU A 185 -3.89 -12.61 -4.70
N LEU A 186 -4.47 -13.37 -3.78
CA LEU A 186 -4.25 -14.83 -3.69
C LEU A 186 -4.76 -15.56 -4.94
N GLN A 187 -5.96 -15.19 -5.44
CA GLN A 187 -6.50 -15.74 -6.69
C GLN A 187 -5.60 -15.41 -7.90
N ALA A 188 -4.96 -14.25 -7.87
CA ALA A 188 -4.00 -13.81 -8.89
C ALA A 188 -2.56 -14.36 -8.67
N GLY A 189 -2.38 -15.32 -7.76
CA GLY A 189 -1.11 -16.02 -7.56
C GLY A 189 -0.08 -15.28 -6.71
N ALA A 190 -0.50 -14.36 -5.84
CA ALA A 190 0.39 -13.82 -4.81
C ALA A 190 0.90 -14.93 -3.89
N ASN A 191 2.18 -14.86 -3.49
CA ASN A 191 2.81 -15.88 -2.66
C ASN A 191 2.61 -15.60 -1.16
N PRO A 192 1.79 -16.39 -0.45
CA PRO A 192 1.50 -16.16 0.97
C PRO A 192 2.68 -16.47 1.91
N HIS A 193 3.72 -17.15 1.41
CA HIS A 193 4.90 -17.53 2.20
C HIS A 193 6.03 -16.49 2.16
N ARG A 194 5.83 -15.36 1.47
CA ARG A 194 6.83 -14.29 1.39
C ARG A 194 7.10 -13.67 2.76
N ARG A 195 8.35 -13.23 2.92
CA ARG A 195 8.79 -12.45 4.08
C ARG A 195 9.43 -11.16 3.58
N ALA A 196 9.08 -10.05 4.24
CA ALA A 196 9.77 -8.78 4.05
C ALA A 196 11.21 -8.86 4.57
N SER A 197 12.02 -7.85 4.24
CA SER A 197 13.45 -7.80 4.64
C SER A 197 13.66 -7.83 6.16
N ASN A 198 12.68 -7.38 6.94
CA ASN A 198 12.70 -7.44 8.40
C ASN A 198 12.03 -8.72 8.97
N GLY A 199 11.63 -9.68 8.11
CA GLY A 199 11.03 -10.94 8.51
C GLY A 199 9.50 -10.91 8.73
N GLU A 200 8.84 -9.79 8.45
CA GLU A 200 7.38 -9.69 8.48
C GLU A 200 6.72 -10.58 7.44
N THR A 201 5.54 -11.10 7.77
CA THR A 201 4.71 -11.93 6.90
C THR A 201 3.31 -11.34 6.83
N SER A 202 2.55 -11.65 5.78
CA SER A 202 1.15 -11.24 5.66
C SER A 202 0.31 -11.77 6.83
N LEU A 203 0.56 -13.02 7.26
CA LEU A 203 -0.12 -13.58 8.44
C LEU A 203 0.22 -12.80 9.72
N GLY A 204 1.49 -12.44 9.90
CA GLY A 204 1.94 -11.65 11.04
C GLY A 204 1.27 -10.27 11.10
N ARG A 205 1.14 -9.60 9.95
CA ARG A 205 0.43 -8.32 9.84
C ARG A 205 -1.06 -8.44 10.12
N ALA A 206 -1.72 -9.47 9.56
CA ALA A 206 -3.12 -9.76 9.86
C ALA A 206 -3.38 -10.03 11.35
N VAL A 207 -2.46 -10.74 12.02
CA VAL A 207 -2.54 -11.02 13.47
C VAL A 207 -2.36 -9.75 14.30
N ILE A 208 -1.36 -8.92 13.98
CA ILE A 208 -1.12 -7.64 14.68
C ILE A 208 -2.30 -6.68 14.49
N GLY A 209 -2.87 -6.63 13.28
CA GLY A 209 -4.03 -5.80 12.94
C GLY A 209 -5.38 -6.38 13.41
N ALA A 210 -5.38 -7.53 14.09
CA ALA A 210 -6.59 -8.21 14.54
C ALA A 210 -7.59 -8.62 13.42
N HIS A 211 -7.10 -8.84 12.20
CA HIS A 211 -7.91 -9.17 11.03
C HIS A 211 -8.19 -10.68 10.93
N ALA A 212 -9.13 -11.17 11.75
CA ALA A 212 -9.45 -12.60 11.86
C ALA A 212 -9.80 -13.28 10.53
N GLY A 213 -10.59 -12.61 9.67
CA GLY A 213 -10.94 -13.12 8.34
C GLY A 213 -9.71 -13.31 7.46
N ILE A 214 -8.80 -12.33 7.44
CA ILE A 214 -7.56 -12.40 6.65
C ILE A 214 -6.64 -13.49 7.19
N ALA A 215 -6.47 -13.59 8.50
CA ALA A 215 -5.67 -14.65 9.10
C ALA A 215 -6.20 -16.04 8.71
N ALA A 216 -7.51 -16.25 8.78
CA ALA A 216 -8.13 -17.51 8.36
C ALA A 216 -7.90 -17.80 6.86
N ARG A 217 -8.04 -16.78 5.99
CA ARG A 217 -7.79 -16.94 4.55
C ARG A 217 -6.34 -17.26 4.23
N LEU A 218 -5.39 -16.61 4.88
CA LEU A 218 -3.97 -16.89 4.72
C LEU A 218 -3.60 -18.29 5.21
N LEU A 219 -4.14 -18.73 6.36
CA LEU A 219 -3.90 -20.08 6.89
C LEU A 219 -4.46 -21.17 5.98
N ALA A 220 -5.59 -20.92 5.31
CA ALA A 220 -6.17 -21.83 4.32
C ALA A 220 -5.26 -22.07 3.10
N THR A 221 -4.22 -21.24 2.90
CA THR A 221 -3.21 -21.46 1.84
C THR A 221 -2.10 -22.46 2.23
N GLY A 222 -2.13 -23.00 3.45
CA GLY A 222 -1.13 -23.95 3.95
C GLY A 222 0.10 -23.29 4.57
N ILE A 223 0.00 -22.02 4.97
CA ILE A 223 1.03 -21.36 5.80
C ILE A 223 1.17 -22.14 7.12
N ASP A 224 2.42 -22.40 7.52
CA ASP A 224 2.70 -22.92 8.86
C ASP A 224 2.31 -21.88 9.92
N VAL A 225 1.20 -22.16 10.61
CA VAL A 225 0.66 -21.34 11.71
C VAL A 225 1.66 -21.17 12.87
N ASN A 226 2.64 -22.06 12.99
CA ASN A 226 3.65 -22.04 14.05
C ASN A 226 4.96 -21.34 13.65
N ALA A 227 5.07 -20.91 12.38
CA ALA A 227 6.27 -20.24 11.90
C ALA A 227 6.49 -18.91 12.66
N PRO A 228 7.68 -18.69 13.25
CA PRO A 228 7.93 -17.48 14.02
C PRO A 228 8.01 -16.25 13.11
N GLY A 229 7.39 -15.15 13.56
CA GLY A 229 7.48 -13.83 12.93
C GLY A 229 8.86 -13.18 13.10
N ALA A 230 8.96 -11.90 12.72
CA ALA A 230 10.21 -11.11 12.75
C ALA A 230 10.94 -11.14 14.11
N ASN A 231 10.19 -11.11 15.21
CA ASN A 231 10.74 -11.07 16.57
C ASN A 231 10.92 -12.46 17.21
N GLY A 232 10.81 -13.55 16.43
CA GLY A 232 10.89 -14.91 16.96
C GLY A 232 9.63 -15.38 17.71
N GLN A 233 8.58 -14.57 17.75
CA GLN A 233 7.28 -14.90 18.35
C GLN A 233 6.42 -15.70 17.38
N THR A 234 5.69 -16.70 17.90
CA THR A 234 4.65 -17.37 17.13
C THR A 234 3.45 -16.44 16.94
N PRO A 235 2.65 -16.63 15.87
CA PRO A 235 1.38 -15.92 15.69
C PRO A 235 0.47 -15.99 16.91
N LEU A 236 0.38 -17.16 17.57
CA LEU A 236 -0.46 -17.34 18.76
C LEU A 236 -0.02 -16.46 19.94
N ILE A 237 1.29 -16.37 20.19
CA ILE A 237 1.82 -15.51 21.25
C ILE A 237 1.52 -14.04 20.96
N VAL A 238 1.70 -13.60 19.71
CA VAL A 238 1.39 -12.21 19.32
C VAL A 238 -0.10 -11.92 19.54
N ALA A 239 -0.99 -12.82 19.10
CA ALA A 239 -2.43 -12.68 19.28
C ALA A 239 -2.84 -12.55 20.74
N VAL A 240 -2.31 -13.41 21.62
CA VAL A 240 -2.60 -13.36 23.05
C VAL A 240 -2.11 -12.06 23.69
N ARG A 241 -0.92 -11.58 23.30
CA ARG A 241 -0.39 -10.29 23.79
C ARG A 241 -1.26 -9.09 23.39
N THR A 242 -1.99 -9.19 22.29
CA THR A 242 -2.97 -8.15 21.86
C THR A 242 -4.35 -8.32 22.50
N GLY A 243 -4.60 -9.42 23.23
CA GLY A 243 -5.90 -9.69 23.87
C GLY A 243 -7.02 -10.11 22.90
N ASN A 244 -6.70 -10.44 21.64
CA ASN A 244 -7.71 -10.70 20.62
C ASN A 244 -8.16 -12.18 20.61
N THR A 245 -9.28 -12.47 21.27
CA THR A 245 -9.86 -13.83 21.36
C THR A 245 -10.24 -14.40 20.00
N ASN A 246 -10.74 -13.59 19.06
CA ASN A 246 -11.14 -14.04 17.73
C ASN A 246 -9.95 -14.56 16.92
N ILE A 247 -8.85 -13.82 16.88
CA ILE A 247 -7.62 -14.27 16.22
C ILE A 247 -7.05 -15.51 16.92
N VAL A 248 -7.06 -15.55 18.26
CA VAL A 248 -6.59 -16.73 19.01
C VAL A 248 -7.40 -17.98 18.60
N GLY A 249 -8.73 -17.87 18.51
CA GLY A 249 -9.59 -18.93 18.04
C GLY A 249 -9.27 -19.38 16.60
N VAL A 250 -9.03 -18.44 15.68
CA VAL A 250 -8.62 -18.74 14.30
C VAL A 250 -7.30 -19.51 14.26
N LEU A 251 -6.30 -19.07 15.02
CA LEU A 251 -4.97 -19.69 15.04
C LEU A 251 -5.01 -21.09 15.65
N LEU A 252 -5.72 -21.28 16.77
CA LEU A 252 -5.89 -22.58 17.41
C LEU A 252 -6.69 -23.55 16.52
N GLY A 253 -7.75 -23.06 15.88
CA GLY A 253 -8.52 -23.83 14.89
C GLY A 253 -7.70 -24.25 13.66
N ALA A 254 -6.65 -23.49 13.32
CA ALA A 254 -5.69 -23.83 12.28
C ALA A 254 -4.52 -24.72 12.76
N GLY A 255 -4.54 -25.18 14.01
CA GLY A 255 -3.51 -26.08 14.56
C GLY A 255 -2.29 -25.38 15.16
N ALA A 256 -2.44 -24.16 15.66
CA ALA A 256 -1.38 -23.52 16.44
C ALA A 256 -1.04 -24.36 17.69
N ASP A 257 0.25 -24.61 17.89
CA ASP A 257 0.76 -25.28 19.08
C ASP A 257 0.66 -24.33 20.29
N VAL A 258 -0.32 -24.61 21.13
CA VAL A 258 -0.64 -23.83 22.34
C VAL A 258 0.53 -23.77 23.33
N ASN A 259 1.43 -24.74 23.29
CA ASN A 259 2.56 -24.89 24.20
C ASN A 259 3.88 -24.39 23.62
N ARG A 260 3.87 -23.85 22.41
CA ARG A 260 5.07 -23.29 21.79
C ARG A 260 5.56 -22.08 22.59
N VAL A 261 6.85 -22.08 22.90
CA VAL A 261 7.50 -21.02 23.67
C VAL A 261 8.09 -19.93 22.78
N GLU A 262 8.10 -18.69 23.28
CA GLU A 262 8.85 -17.60 22.66
C GLU A 262 10.37 -17.87 22.76
N LEU A 263 11.10 -17.62 21.67
CA LEU A 263 12.55 -17.87 21.61
C LEU A 263 13.39 -17.02 22.59
N GLY A 264 12.90 -15.85 22.98
CA GLY A 264 13.62 -14.89 23.83
C GLY A 264 13.69 -15.31 25.31
N ASN A 265 12.53 -15.46 25.96
CA ASN A 265 12.42 -15.75 27.40
C ASN A 265 11.88 -17.16 27.70
N GLY A 266 11.38 -17.89 26.71
CA GLY A 266 10.73 -19.19 26.94
C GLY A 266 9.28 -19.12 27.42
N ASN A 267 8.64 -17.95 27.36
CA ASN A 267 7.24 -17.79 27.77
C ASN A 267 6.28 -18.47 26.80
N THR A 268 5.25 -19.12 27.34
CA THR A 268 4.11 -19.66 26.58
C THR A 268 3.01 -18.61 26.42
N ALA A 269 2.05 -18.88 25.52
CA ALA A 269 0.84 -18.09 25.37
C ALA A 269 0.07 -17.97 26.71
N LEU A 270 -0.04 -19.05 27.48
CA LEU A 270 -0.75 -19.07 28.77
C LEU A 270 -0.11 -18.12 29.80
N MET A 271 1.21 -18.04 29.83
CA MET A 271 1.93 -17.10 30.71
C MET A 271 1.61 -15.64 30.37
N TYR A 272 1.56 -15.30 29.08
CA TYR A 272 1.18 -13.96 28.64
C TYR A 272 -0.28 -13.64 28.99
N ALA A 273 -1.21 -14.56 28.73
CA ALA A 273 -2.63 -14.36 29.06
C ALA A 273 -2.82 -14.13 30.57
N ALA A 274 -2.18 -14.94 31.41
CA ALA A 274 -2.24 -14.80 32.86
C ALA A 274 -1.59 -13.49 33.36
N ASN A 275 -0.45 -13.10 32.81
CA ASN A 275 0.23 -11.84 33.18
C ASN A 275 -0.54 -10.59 32.73
N SER A 276 -1.35 -10.71 31.67
CA SER A 276 -2.18 -9.62 31.16
C SER A 276 -3.59 -9.60 31.77
N GLY A 277 -3.94 -10.56 32.63
CA GLY A 277 -5.26 -10.65 33.25
C GLY A 277 -6.38 -11.04 32.27
N PHE A 278 -6.06 -11.65 31.13
CA PHE A 278 -7.04 -12.03 30.12
C PHE A 278 -7.71 -13.36 30.46
N ALA A 279 -8.69 -13.33 31.38
CA ALA A 279 -9.38 -14.51 31.86
C ALA A 279 -9.99 -15.37 30.74
N ASP A 280 -10.64 -14.76 29.75
CA ASP A 280 -11.21 -15.47 28.60
C ASP A 280 -10.14 -16.19 27.77
N LEU A 281 -8.97 -15.56 27.58
CA LEU A 281 -7.86 -16.19 26.88
C LEU A 281 -7.22 -17.31 27.71
N VAL A 282 -7.15 -17.16 29.03
CA VAL A 282 -6.72 -18.26 29.91
C VAL A 282 -7.63 -19.47 29.73
N GLU A 283 -8.96 -19.28 29.75
CA GLU A 283 -9.91 -20.36 29.52
C GLU A 283 -9.70 -21.02 28.15
N ILE A 284 -9.69 -20.23 27.07
CA ILE A 284 -9.52 -20.74 25.70
C ILE A 284 -8.22 -21.55 25.56
N LEU A 285 -7.11 -21.05 26.13
CA LEU A 285 -5.82 -21.72 26.05
C LEU A 285 -5.81 -23.03 26.85
N LEU A 286 -6.42 -23.06 28.04
CA LEU A 286 -6.55 -24.28 28.85
C LEU A 286 -7.43 -25.33 28.18
N GLU A 287 -8.56 -24.92 27.61
CA GLU A 287 -9.44 -25.79 26.81
C GLU A 287 -8.73 -26.37 25.58
N SER A 288 -7.75 -25.63 25.05
CA SER A 288 -6.90 -26.05 23.93
C SER A 288 -5.68 -26.88 24.35
N GLY A 289 -5.54 -27.24 25.64
CA GLY A 289 -4.48 -28.11 26.13
C GLY A 289 -3.18 -27.40 26.52
N ALA A 290 -3.25 -26.12 26.92
CA ALA A 290 -2.10 -25.42 27.47
C ALA A 290 -1.56 -26.10 28.74
N ASP A 291 -0.26 -26.32 28.78
CA ASP A 291 0.46 -26.85 29.93
C ASP A 291 0.56 -25.78 31.03
N VAL A 292 -0.23 -25.98 32.09
CA VAL A 292 -0.26 -25.12 33.29
C VAL A 292 1.08 -25.14 34.04
N GLY A 293 1.82 -26.25 33.94
CA GLY A 293 3.09 -26.48 34.63
C GLY A 293 4.30 -25.97 33.86
N ALA A 294 4.13 -25.46 32.64
CA ALA A 294 5.22 -24.94 31.84
C ALA A 294 5.98 -23.82 32.57
N THR A 295 7.30 -23.82 32.43
CA THR A 295 8.20 -22.82 33.03
C THR A 295 9.01 -22.12 31.96
N ALA A 296 9.07 -20.80 32.02
CA ALA A 296 10.00 -19.99 31.23
C ALA A 296 11.45 -20.18 31.70
N ARG A 297 12.41 -19.56 31.01
CA ARG A 297 13.85 -19.75 31.29
C ARG A 297 14.29 -19.26 32.66
N ASP A 298 13.61 -18.26 33.20
CA ASP A 298 13.81 -17.72 34.56
C ASP A 298 12.96 -18.44 35.62
N GLY A 299 12.28 -19.54 35.25
CA GLY A 299 11.38 -20.29 36.12
C GLY A 299 9.98 -19.66 36.26
N TRP A 300 9.66 -18.64 35.47
CA TRP A 300 8.35 -18.01 35.48
C TRP A 300 7.24 -18.95 35.00
N THR A 301 6.07 -18.92 35.66
CA THR A 301 4.90 -19.74 35.33
C THR A 301 3.66 -18.88 35.16
N ALA A 302 2.63 -19.41 34.50
CA ALA A 302 1.34 -18.72 34.37
C ALA A 302 0.71 -18.43 35.74
N LEU A 303 0.83 -19.37 36.69
CA LEU A 303 0.30 -19.18 38.04
C LEU A 303 1.01 -18.02 38.77
N ARG A 304 2.34 -17.94 38.68
CA ARG A 304 3.12 -16.86 39.31
C ARG A 304 2.78 -15.50 38.70
N ALA A 305 2.57 -15.45 37.37
CA ALA A 305 2.06 -14.26 36.69
C ALA A 305 0.70 -13.82 37.26
N ALA A 306 -0.27 -14.71 37.31
CA ALA A 306 -1.61 -14.39 37.82
C ALA A 306 -1.60 -13.93 39.28
N GLU A 307 -0.79 -14.55 40.13
CA GLU A 307 -0.63 -14.18 41.55
C GLU A 307 -0.02 -12.77 41.72
N MET A 308 0.93 -12.39 40.86
CA MET A 308 1.54 -11.06 40.92
C MET A 308 0.63 -9.95 40.40
N VAL A 309 -0.22 -10.23 39.41
CA VAL A 309 -1.22 -9.28 38.93
C VAL A 309 -2.37 -9.14 39.94
N GLY A 310 -2.68 -10.21 40.68
CA GLY A 310 -3.75 -10.23 41.67
C GLY A 310 -5.12 -10.68 41.13
N GLU A 311 -5.14 -11.32 39.95
CA GLU A 311 -6.36 -11.82 39.30
C GLU A 311 -6.82 -13.13 39.93
N THR A 312 -7.61 -13.03 41.00
CA THR A 312 -8.04 -14.18 41.82
C THR A 312 -8.75 -15.26 41.00
N ALA A 313 -9.60 -14.88 40.04
CA ALA A 313 -10.30 -15.82 39.17
C ALA A 313 -9.32 -16.65 38.33
N ILE A 314 -8.30 -16.02 37.75
CA ILE A 314 -7.26 -16.71 36.96
C ILE A 314 -6.41 -17.62 37.85
N VAL A 315 -6.04 -17.16 39.05
CA VAL A 315 -5.30 -17.97 40.03
C VAL A 315 -6.07 -19.23 40.40
N GLU A 316 -7.35 -19.09 40.76
CA GLU A 316 -8.23 -20.21 41.10
C GLU A 316 -8.36 -21.19 39.93
N ARG A 317 -8.56 -20.66 38.73
CA ARG A 317 -8.68 -21.46 37.51
C ARG A 317 -7.42 -22.26 37.19
N LEU A 318 -6.24 -21.63 37.24
CA LEU A 318 -4.96 -22.29 36.99
C LEU A 318 -4.67 -23.36 38.06
N ARG A 319 -4.98 -23.10 39.33
CA ARG A 319 -4.86 -24.09 40.41
C ARG A 319 -5.83 -25.26 40.25
N ALA A 320 -7.01 -25.02 39.69
CA ALA A 320 -7.96 -26.09 39.37
C ALA A 320 -7.43 -26.96 38.22
N ALA A 321 -6.93 -26.33 37.15
CA ALA A 321 -6.37 -27.02 36.00
C ALA A 321 -5.14 -27.88 36.38
N ALA A 322 -4.25 -27.37 37.22
CA ALA A 322 -3.06 -28.10 37.70
C ALA A 322 -3.39 -29.34 38.56
N ARG A 323 -4.61 -29.44 39.12
CA ARG A 323 -5.05 -30.59 39.93
C ARG A 323 -5.79 -31.66 39.13
N GLY A 324 -6.20 -31.35 37.91
CA GLY A 324 -7.06 -32.20 37.08
C GLY A 324 -6.38 -32.89 35.89
N GLY A 325 -5.11 -32.56 35.60
CA GLY A 325 -4.26 -33.25 34.61
C GLY A 325 -3.42 -34.33 35.27
#